data_AF-A0A957BMM5-F1
#
_entry.id   AF-A0A957BMM5-F1
#
_cell.length_a   1.000
_cell.length_b   1.000
_cell.length_c   1.000
_cell.angle_alpha   90.00
_cell.angle_beta   90.00
_cell.angle_gamma   90.00
#
_symmetry.space_group_name_H-M   'P 1'
#
loop_
_entity.id
_entity.type
_entity.pdbx_description
1 polymer ?
#
loop_
_entity_poly.entity_id
_entity_poly.type
_entity_poly.pdbx_seq_one_letter_code
_entity_poly.pdbx_strand_id
1 'polypeptide(L)'
;MELAVLLLIVGLILLANKVRQQEAETFHKLFDLLLIGLNAPLFFFGVLLVFQTNELRKYVELQMDSPTAVGIFLQATAVWGVIVCFRSSRHSLERLLPIDPHSPVHTLALVLSGYFAGFFILQVSGGLESLAEDLGQVSMSAFFFHQFGVVALAFLGVGAYTRRRGTAVFQRLGLETITMRQVM
;
A
#
# COMPACT_ATOMS: atom_id res chain seq x y z
N MET A 1 1.62 -14.46 -9.50
CA MET A 1 0.78 -13.25 -9.33
C MET A 1 1.48 -12.22 -8.45
N GLU A 2 2.08 -12.64 -7.34
CA GLU A 2 2.73 -11.75 -6.36
C GLU A 2 3.88 -10.87 -6.92
N LEU A 3 4.73 -11.40 -7.79
CA LEU A 3 5.83 -10.63 -8.40
C LEU A 3 5.33 -9.42 -9.20
N ALA A 4 4.22 -9.56 -9.93
CA ALA A 4 3.66 -8.46 -10.73
C ALA A 4 3.12 -7.34 -9.84
N VAL A 5 2.45 -7.70 -8.73
CA VAL A 5 1.96 -6.74 -7.73
C VAL A 5 3.13 -6.01 -7.07
N LEU A 6 4.19 -6.74 -6.69
CA LEU A 6 5.37 -6.16 -6.09
C LEU A 6 6.08 -5.20 -7.06
N LEU A 7 6.25 -5.58 -8.33
CA LEU A 7 6.80 -4.71 -9.37
C LEU A 7 5.95 -3.45 -9.57
N LEU A 8 4.62 -3.57 -9.53
CA LEU A 8 3.71 -2.45 -9.63
C LEU A 8 3.87 -1.49 -8.44
N ILE A 9 3.94 -2.00 -7.21
CA ILE A 9 4.16 -1.19 -6.00
C ILE A 9 5.52 -0.49 -6.07
N VAL A 10 6.59 -1.22 -6.41
CA VAL A 10 7.94 -0.64 -6.58
C VAL A 10 7.93 0.45 -7.66
N GLY A 11 7.26 0.19 -8.79
CA GLY A 11 7.10 1.16 -9.87
C GLY A 11 6.40 2.43 -9.42
N LEU A 12 5.31 2.32 -8.65
CA LEU A 12 4.60 3.46 -8.07
C LEU A 12 5.46 4.25 -7.09
N ILE A 13 6.25 3.58 -6.24
CA ILE A 13 7.17 4.23 -5.30
C ILE A 13 8.25 5.01 -6.05
N LEU A 14 8.89 4.40 -7.05
CA LEU A 14 9.89 5.07 -7.87
C LEU A 14 9.30 6.26 -8.63
N LEU A 15 8.08 6.11 -9.15
CA LEU A 15 7.36 7.19 -9.84
C LEU A 15 7.04 8.33 -8.87
N ALA A 16 6.53 8.05 -7.67
CA ALA A 16 6.23 9.05 -6.65
C ALA A 16 7.49 9.84 -6.26
N ASN A 17 8.62 9.15 -6.07
CA ASN A 17 9.90 9.78 -5.79
C ASN A 17 10.39 10.67 -6.96
N LYS A 18 10.20 10.22 -8.21
CA LYS A 18 10.56 10.98 -9.41
C LYS A 18 9.66 12.22 -9.59
N VAL A 19 8.35 12.10 -9.38
CA VAL A 19 7.39 13.21 -9.45
C VAL A 19 7.71 14.25 -8.38
N ARG A 20 8.08 13.81 -7.17
CA ARG A 20 8.51 14.72 -6.09
C ARG A 20 9.72 15.59 -6.45
N GLN A 21 10.62 15.11 -7.32
CA GLN A 21 11.77 15.89 -7.78
C GLN A 21 11.40 16.94 -8.84
N GLN A 22 10.20 16.86 -9.44
CA GLN A 22 9.76 17.79 -10.47
C GLN A 22 8.92 18.90 -9.85
N GLU A 23 9.27 20.16 -10.10
CA GLU A 23 8.56 21.31 -9.53
C GLU A 23 7.19 21.57 -10.20
N ALA A 24 6.93 20.97 -11.36
CA ALA A 24 5.69 21.24 -12.09
C ALA A 24 4.47 20.59 -11.40
N GLU A 25 3.49 21.41 -11.05
CA GLU A 25 2.21 20.95 -10.46
C GLU A 25 1.47 19.93 -11.34
N THR A 26 1.68 19.97 -12.66
CA THR A 26 1.07 19.04 -13.61
C THR A 26 1.45 17.59 -13.32
N PHE A 27 2.70 17.31 -12.95
CA PHE A 27 3.11 15.94 -12.65
C PHE A 27 2.49 15.40 -11.36
N HIS A 28 2.26 16.29 -10.38
CA HIS A 28 1.57 15.94 -9.14
C HIS A 28 0.10 15.59 -9.42
N LYS A 29 -0.59 16.40 -10.23
CA LYS A 29 -1.97 16.11 -10.65
C LYS A 29 -2.07 14.84 -11.49
N LEU A 30 -1.11 14.59 -12.38
CA LEU A 30 -1.07 13.39 -13.20
C LEU A 30 -0.84 12.13 -12.37
N PHE A 31 0.00 12.22 -11.33
CA PHE A 31 0.22 11.13 -10.38
C PHE A 31 -1.04 10.85 -9.55
N ASP A 32 -1.70 11.88 -9.03
CA ASP A 32 -2.98 11.74 -8.31
C ASP A 32 -4.05 11.11 -9.25
N LEU A 33 -4.10 11.53 -10.52
CA LEU A 33 -5.01 10.96 -11.52
C LEU A 33 -4.69 9.50 -11.84
N LEU A 34 -3.42 9.13 -11.89
CA LEU A 34 -2.99 7.75 -12.05
C LEU A 34 -3.44 6.89 -10.85
N LEU A 35 -3.29 7.39 -9.62
CA LEU A 35 -3.76 6.68 -8.42
C LEU A 35 -5.28 6.51 -8.43
N ILE A 36 -6.03 7.54 -8.81
CA ILE A 36 -7.49 7.45 -8.99
C ILE A 36 -7.83 6.40 -10.06
N GLY A 37 -7.12 6.44 -11.20
CA GLY A 37 -7.26 5.48 -12.29
C GLY A 37 -6.95 4.04 -11.86
N LEU A 38 -6.01 3.83 -10.95
CA LEU A 38 -5.70 2.51 -10.38
C LEU A 38 -6.80 2.01 -9.42
N ASN A 39 -7.44 2.91 -8.68
CA ASN A 39 -8.54 2.59 -7.77
C ASN A 39 -9.86 2.30 -8.49
N ALA A 40 -10.10 2.88 -9.67
CA ALA A 40 -11.36 2.68 -10.39
C ALA A 40 -11.64 1.20 -10.76
N PRO A 41 -10.69 0.43 -11.33
CA PRO A 41 -10.87 -1.00 -11.55
C PRO A 41 -11.19 -1.78 -10.27
N LEU A 42 -10.52 -1.46 -9.15
CA LEU A 42 -10.79 -2.08 -7.84
C LEU A 42 -12.24 -1.82 -7.40
N PHE A 43 -12.73 -0.59 -7.57
CA PHE A 43 -14.12 -0.25 -7.27
C PHE A 43 -15.10 -1.03 -8.13
N PHE A 44 -14.92 -1.05 -9.46
CA PHE A 44 -15.80 -1.79 -10.37
C PHE A 44 -15.76 -3.29 -10.10
N PHE A 45 -14.60 -3.85 -9.80
CA PHE A 45 -14.46 -5.26 -9.43
C PHE A 45 -15.21 -5.56 -8.13
N GLY A 46 -15.12 -4.68 -7.13
CA GLY A 46 -15.91 -4.78 -5.89
C GLY A 46 -17.42 -4.72 -6.13
N VAL A 47 -17.90 -3.86 -7.03
CA VAL A 47 -19.31 -3.81 -7.43
C VAL A 47 -19.71 -5.12 -8.12
N LEU A 48 -18.89 -5.63 -9.02
CA LEU A 48 -19.15 -6.89 -9.73
C LEU A 48 -19.24 -8.06 -8.74
N LEU A 49 -18.38 -8.09 -7.72
CA LEU A 49 -18.45 -9.08 -6.65
C LEU A 49 -19.72 -9.00 -5.81
N VAL A 50 -20.26 -7.80 -5.55
CA VAL A 50 -21.50 -7.63 -4.77
C VAL A 50 -22.75 -8.00 -5.58
N PHE A 51 -22.82 -7.60 -6.85
CA PHE A 51 -24.04 -7.72 -7.66
C PHE A 51 -24.07 -8.96 -8.57
N GLN A 52 -22.91 -9.48 -8.98
CA GLN A 52 -22.77 -10.54 -9.98
C GLN A 52 -22.01 -11.77 -9.45
N THR A 53 -22.02 -11.98 -8.13
CA THR A 53 -21.33 -13.10 -7.48
C THR A 53 -21.63 -14.47 -8.11
N ASN A 54 -22.91 -14.74 -8.39
CA ASN A 54 -23.37 -16.03 -8.89
C ASN A 54 -22.90 -16.31 -10.32
N GLU A 55 -22.72 -15.26 -11.13
CA GLU A 55 -22.20 -15.37 -12.49
C GLU A 55 -20.68 -15.49 -12.48
N LEU A 56 -19.99 -14.74 -11.61
CA LEU A 56 -18.54 -14.84 -11.43
C LEU A 56 -18.08 -16.22 -10.97
N ARG A 57 -18.83 -16.87 -10.07
CA ARG A 57 -18.51 -18.21 -9.55
C ARG A 57 -18.49 -19.28 -10.67
N LYS A 58 -19.15 -19.04 -11.81
CA LYS A 58 -19.11 -19.93 -12.98
C LYS A 58 -17.80 -19.86 -13.75
N TYR A 59 -17.09 -18.73 -13.68
CA TYR A 59 -15.85 -18.48 -14.43
C TYR A 59 -14.60 -18.52 -13.54
N VAL A 60 -14.77 -18.25 -12.25
CA VAL A 60 -13.68 -18.22 -11.26
C VAL A 60 -14.14 -19.02 -10.05
N GLU A 61 -13.40 -20.06 -9.69
CA GLU A 61 -13.58 -20.79 -8.43
C GLU A 61 -13.20 -19.87 -7.25
N LEU A 62 -14.14 -18.99 -6.89
CA LEU A 62 -14.02 -18.12 -5.72
C LEU A 62 -14.40 -18.92 -4.48
N GLN A 63 -13.42 -19.59 -3.86
CA GLN A 63 -13.52 -20.05 -2.48
C GLN A 63 -13.46 -18.82 -1.56
N MET A 64 -14.60 -18.16 -1.39
CA MET A 64 -14.76 -17.07 -0.42
C MET A 64 -16.05 -17.32 0.35
N ASP A 65 -15.96 -17.31 1.68
CA ASP A 65 -17.11 -17.50 2.57
C ASP A 65 -18.17 -16.40 2.41
N SER A 66 -17.73 -15.16 2.18
CA SER A 66 -18.62 -14.01 1.96
C SER A 66 -18.11 -13.09 0.86
N PRO A 67 -18.37 -13.41 -0.42
CA PRO A 67 -17.94 -12.58 -1.55
C PRO A 67 -18.57 -11.17 -1.52
N THR A 68 -19.76 -11.02 -0.94
CA THR A 68 -20.41 -9.72 -0.74
C THR A 68 -19.63 -8.85 0.24
N ALA A 69 -19.17 -9.42 1.36
CA ALA A 69 -18.35 -8.68 2.32
C ALA A 69 -17.04 -8.24 1.66
N VAL A 70 -16.36 -9.16 0.96
CA VAL A 70 -15.13 -8.87 0.21
C VAL A 70 -15.36 -7.75 -0.80
N GLY A 71 -16.47 -7.79 -1.56
CA GLY A 71 -16.82 -6.76 -2.53
C GLY A 71 -17.08 -5.38 -1.90
N ILE A 72 -17.75 -5.32 -0.74
CA ILE A 72 -17.95 -4.07 0.01
C ILE A 72 -16.61 -3.53 0.52
N PHE A 73 -15.74 -4.37 1.06
CA PHE A 73 -14.42 -3.97 1.54
C PHE A 73 -13.52 -3.48 0.40
N LEU A 74 -13.55 -4.12 -0.77
CA LEU A 74 -12.87 -3.67 -1.97
C LEU A 74 -13.34 -2.28 -2.39
N GLN A 75 -14.65 -2.04 -2.38
CA GLN A 75 -15.21 -0.72 -2.67
C GLN A 75 -14.78 0.32 -1.62
N ALA A 76 -14.85 -0.01 -0.32
CA ALA A 76 -14.41 0.89 0.75
C ALA A 76 -12.94 1.26 0.61
N THR A 77 -12.09 0.28 0.27
CA THR A 77 -10.65 0.46 0.05
C THR A 77 -10.37 1.31 -1.18
N ALA A 78 -11.12 1.12 -2.27
CA ALA A 78 -11.01 1.93 -3.48
C ALA A 78 -11.46 3.38 -3.23
N VAL A 79 -12.58 3.55 -2.52
CA VAL A 79 -13.08 4.87 -2.11
C VAL A 79 -12.06 5.57 -1.21
N TRP A 80 -11.47 4.86 -0.25
CA TRP A 80 -10.38 5.40 0.57
C TRP A 80 -9.21 5.88 -0.29
N GLY A 81 -8.73 5.06 -1.23
CA GLY A 81 -7.62 5.44 -2.12
C GLY A 81 -7.92 6.70 -2.92
N VAL A 82 -9.16 6.86 -3.40
CA VAL A 82 -9.62 8.08 -4.10
C VAL A 82 -9.73 9.27 -3.15
N ILE A 83 -10.32 9.09 -1.95
CA ILE A 83 -10.46 10.15 -0.93
C ILE A 83 -9.10 10.76 -0.57
N VAL A 84 -8.09 9.91 -0.39
CA VAL A 84 -6.73 10.30 -0.02
C VAL A 84 -6.02 11.08 -1.13
N CYS A 85 -6.38 10.86 -2.39
CA CYS A 85 -5.84 11.64 -3.51
C CYS A 85 -6.33 13.10 -3.49
N PHE A 86 -7.51 13.39 -2.91
CA PHE A 86 -8.00 14.76 -2.83
C PHE A 86 -7.17 15.61 -1.86
N ARG A 87 -6.80 16.82 -2.31
CA ARG A 87 -6.02 17.80 -1.52
C ARG A 87 -6.74 18.19 -0.22
N SER A 88 -8.08 18.24 -0.24
CA SER A 88 -8.91 18.57 0.94
C SER A 88 -8.79 17.54 2.06
N SER A 89 -8.79 16.25 1.72
CA SER A 89 -8.62 15.16 2.69
C SER A 89 -7.22 15.19 3.30
N ARG A 90 -6.20 15.41 2.47
CA ARG A 90 -4.79 15.50 2.93
C ARG A 90 -4.57 16.64 3.92
N HIS A 91 -5.14 17.80 3.66
CA HIS A 91 -5.04 18.94 4.57
C HIS A 91 -5.78 18.73 5.90
N SER A 92 -6.81 17.89 5.90
CA SER A 92 -7.50 17.51 7.14
C SER A 92 -6.66 16.53 7.97
N LEU A 93 -5.95 15.60 7.31
CA LEU A 93 -5.05 14.65 7.98
C LEU A 93 -3.76 15.30 8.48
N GLU A 94 -3.31 16.40 7.89
CA GLU A 94 -2.16 17.19 8.38
C GLU A 94 -2.33 17.62 9.85
N ARG A 95 -3.58 17.82 10.30
CA ARG A 95 -3.87 18.17 11.70
C ARG A 95 -3.68 17.01 12.68
N LEU A 96 -3.72 15.78 12.19
CA LEU A 96 -3.64 14.55 13.00
C LEU A 96 -2.30 13.85 12.86
N LEU A 97 -1.67 13.94 11.68
CA LEU A 97 -0.42 13.27 11.35
C LEU A 97 0.58 14.28 10.77
N PRO A 98 1.87 14.21 11.13
CA PRO A 98 2.93 15.07 10.57
C PRO A 98 3.28 14.63 9.13
N ILE A 99 2.32 14.75 8.21
CA ILE A 99 2.45 14.42 6.79
C ILE A 99 2.49 15.70 5.95
N ASP A 100 3.28 15.70 4.89
CA ASP A 100 3.28 16.79 3.91
C ASP A 100 2.19 16.53 2.85
N PRO A 101 1.11 17.35 2.81
CA PRO A 101 -0.03 17.15 1.92
C PRO A 101 0.30 17.40 0.44
N HIS A 102 1.45 18.01 0.13
CA HIS A 102 1.90 18.23 -1.26
C HIS A 102 2.84 17.15 -1.77
N SER A 103 3.32 16.27 -0.89
CA SER A 103 4.21 15.19 -1.30
C SER A 103 3.43 14.01 -1.92
N PRO A 104 3.73 13.63 -3.17
CA PRO A 104 3.12 12.46 -3.80
C PRO A 104 3.52 11.16 -3.09
N VAL A 105 4.68 11.14 -2.42
CA VAL A 105 5.15 9.99 -1.63
C VAL A 105 4.30 9.79 -0.38
N HIS A 106 3.95 10.87 0.33
CA HIS A 106 3.06 10.77 1.50
C HIS A 106 1.65 10.35 1.08
N THR A 107 1.19 10.82 -0.08
CA THR A 107 -0.11 10.41 -0.65
C THR A 107 -0.12 8.91 -0.96
N LEU A 108 0.90 8.41 -1.66
CA LEU A 108 1.05 6.98 -1.96
C LEU A 108 1.13 6.13 -0.68
N ALA A 109 1.91 6.57 0.32
CA ALA A 109 2.03 5.86 1.59
C ALA A 109 0.69 5.72 2.30
N LEU A 110 -0.16 6.75 2.23
CA LEU A 110 -1.45 6.77 2.89
C LEU A 110 -2.51 5.91 2.16
N VAL A 111 -2.43 5.84 0.82
CA VAL A 111 -3.19 4.87 0.02
C VAL A 111 -2.78 3.44 0.37
N LEU A 112 -1.48 3.13 0.33
CA LEU A 112 -0.95 1.80 0.65
C LEU A 112 -1.27 1.39 2.09
N SER A 113 -1.15 2.30 3.05
CA SER A 113 -1.52 2.03 4.44
C SER A 113 -2.99 1.66 4.59
N GLY A 114 -3.89 2.34 3.88
CA GLY A 114 -5.31 1.99 3.85
C GLY A 114 -5.56 0.62 3.22
N TYR A 115 -4.82 0.28 2.16
CA TYR A 115 -4.91 -1.04 1.52
C TYR A 115 -4.43 -2.16 2.44
N PHE A 116 -3.30 -1.95 3.13
CA PHE A 116 -2.79 -2.90 4.12
C PHE A 116 -3.79 -3.08 5.26
N ALA A 117 -4.33 -2.00 5.80
CA ALA A 117 -5.36 -2.07 6.84
C ALA A 117 -6.59 -2.84 6.36
N GLY A 118 -7.09 -2.56 5.15
CA GLY A 118 -8.21 -3.27 4.54
C GLY A 118 -7.92 -4.76 4.35
N PHE A 119 -6.72 -5.11 3.89
CA PHE A 119 -6.27 -6.49 3.73
C PHE A 119 -6.25 -7.24 5.07
N PHE A 120 -5.67 -6.66 6.12
CA PHE A 120 -5.64 -7.28 7.44
C PHE A 120 -7.03 -7.45 8.05
N ILE A 121 -7.91 -6.46 7.90
CA ILE A 121 -9.30 -6.57 8.39
C ILE A 121 -10.02 -7.72 7.68
N LEU A 122 -9.84 -7.83 6.36
CA LEU A 122 -10.42 -8.93 5.59
C LEU A 122 -9.87 -10.30 6.03
N GLN A 123 -8.56 -10.39 6.22
CA GLN A 123 -7.92 -11.65 6.64
C GLN A 123 -8.43 -12.10 8.02
N VAL A 124 -8.53 -11.18 8.98
CA VAL A 124 -9.06 -11.48 10.32
C VAL A 124 -10.56 -11.79 10.29
N SER A 125 -11.32 -11.15 9.40
CA SER A 125 -12.76 -11.42 9.25
C SER A 125 -13.09 -12.81 8.73
N GLY A 126 -12.14 -13.48 8.05
CA GLY A 126 -12.24 -14.88 7.63
C GLY A 126 -12.06 -15.91 8.76
N GLY A 127 -11.85 -15.44 10.00
CA GLY A 127 -11.67 -16.28 11.17
C GLY A 127 -10.21 -16.59 11.50
N LEU A 128 -9.90 -16.70 12.79
CA LEU A 128 -8.54 -17.00 13.29
C LEU A 128 -8.03 -18.38 12.84
N GLU A 129 -8.96 -19.27 12.52
CA GLU A 129 -8.72 -20.66 12.08
C GLU A 129 -8.10 -20.69 10.68
N SER A 130 -8.57 -19.83 9.77
CA SER A 130 -7.97 -19.64 8.44
C SER A 130 -6.55 -19.06 8.54
N LEU A 131 -6.28 -18.14 9.47
CA LEU A 131 -4.91 -17.67 9.73
C LEU A 131 -4.02 -18.78 10.31
N ALA A 132 -4.56 -19.64 11.18
CA ALA A 132 -3.79 -20.72 11.78
C ALA A 132 -3.41 -21.81 10.75
N GLU A 133 -4.30 -22.14 9.81
CA GLU A 133 -3.99 -23.03 8.69
C GLU A 133 -2.93 -22.45 7.75
N ASP A 134 -3.01 -21.14 7.45
CA ASP A 134 -2.06 -20.45 6.58
C ASP A 134 -0.67 -20.35 7.23
N LEU A 135 -0.60 -20.07 8.54
CA LEU A 135 0.65 -20.04 9.30
C LEU A 135 1.32 -21.42 9.45
N GLY A 136 0.55 -22.51 9.39
CA GLY A 136 1.06 -23.88 9.49
C GLY A 136 1.86 -24.35 8.27
N GLN A 137 1.67 -23.73 7.11
CA GLN A 137 2.31 -24.13 5.84
C GLN A 137 3.48 -23.22 5.41
N VAL A 138 3.73 -22.11 6.10
CA VAL A 138 4.77 -21.16 5.69
C VAL A 138 6.14 -21.60 6.22
N SER A 139 7.02 -21.99 5.29
CA SER A 139 8.43 -22.24 5.60
C SER A 139 9.07 -21.02 6.25
N MET A 140 9.83 -21.23 7.34
CA MET A 140 10.55 -20.16 8.05
C MET A 140 11.41 -19.29 7.11
N SER A 141 11.99 -19.91 6.06
CA SER A 141 12.77 -19.18 5.05
C SER A 141 11.91 -18.24 4.20
N ALA A 142 10.69 -18.65 3.83
CA ALA A 142 9.75 -17.84 3.06
C ALA A 142 9.30 -16.60 3.87
N PHE A 143 9.08 -16.77 5.18
CA PHE A 143 8.77 -15.66 6.08
C PHE A 143 9.88 -14.60 6.11
N PHE A 144 11.15 -15.02 6.25
CA PHE A 144 12.29 -14.09 6.21
C PHE A 144 12.41 -13.35 4.88
N PHE A 145 12.18 -14.04 3.75
CA PHE A 145 12.18 -13.40 2.43
C PHE A 145 11.06 -12.36 2.30
N HIS A 146 9.87 -12.66 2.80
CA HIS A 146 8.74 -11.73 2.79
C HIS A 146 9.04 -10.49 3.65
N GLN A 147 9.56 -10.70 4.86
CA GLN A 147 9.96 -9.62 5.77
C GLN A 147 11.05 -8.74 5.15
N PHE A 148 12.03 -9.34 4.48
CA PHE A 148 13.08 -8.61 3.78
C PHE A 148 12.53 -7.79 2.61
N GLY A 149 11.54 -8.31 1.88
CA GLY A 149 10.84 -7.56 0.83
C GLY A 149 10.14 -6.30 1.35
N VAL A 150 9.48 -6.40 2.50
CA VAL A 150 8.83 -5.25 3.17
C VAL A 150 9.88 -4.21 3.61
N VAL A 151 11.00 -4.66 4.17
CA VAL A 151 12.11 -3.76 4.54
C VAL A 151 12.67 -3.07 3.29
N ALA A 152 12.91 -3.80 2.20
CA ALA A 152 13.38 -3.23 0.94
C ALA A 152 12.41 -2.18 0.37
N LEU A 153 11.10 -2.45 0.44
CA LEU A 153 10.06 -1.49 0.07
C LEU A 153 10.09 -0.23 0.94
N ALA A 154 10.32 -0.37 2.26
CA ALA A 154 10.47 0.77 3.16
C ALA A 154 11.69 1.65 2.79
N PHE A 155 12.83 1.03 2.48
CA PHE A 155 14.02 1.75 1.99
C PHE A 155 13.75 2.50 0.68
N LEU A 156 13.03 1.88 -0.26
CA LEU A 156 12.63 2.54 -1.51
C LEU A 156 11.63 3.68 -1.26
N GLY A 157 10.67 3.49 -0.34
CA GLY A 157 9.66 4.48 0.04
C GLY A 157 10.25 5.74 0.66
N VAL A 158 11.36 5.62 1.42
CA VAL A 158 12.10 6.77 1.98
C VAL A 158 12.91 7.53 0.92
N GLY A 159 13.00 6.99 -0.31
CA GLY A 159 13.69 7.61 -1.43
C GLY A 159 15.19 7.36 -1.43
N ALA A 160 15.63 6.19 -0.94
CA ALA A 160 17.04 5.81 -0.86
C ALA A 160 17.78 5.95 -2.20
N TYR A 161 17.09 5.73 -3.32
CA TYR A 161 17.66 5.80 -4.66
C TYR A 161 17.77 7.23 -5.24
N THR A 162 17.00 8.17 -4.70
CA THR A 162 16.89 9.53 -5.25
C THR A 162 17.85 10.54 -4.62
N ARG A 163 18.64 10.17 -3.60
CA ARG A 163 19.58 11.08 -2.92
C ARG A 163 21.02 10.55 -2.95
N ARG A 164 21.96 11.45 -3.26
CA ARG A 164 23.42 11.20 -3.30
C ARG A 164 24.08 10.86 -1.95
N ARG A 165 23.37 10.95 -0.81
CA ARG A 165 23.92 10.70 0.53
C ARG A 165 23.06 9.68 1.29
N GLY A 166 23.52 8.43 1.33
CA GLY A 166 22.81 7.32 1.99
C GLY A 166 22.59 7.50 3.51
N THR A 167 23.36 8.37 4.16
CA THR A 167 23.22 8.68 5.60
C THR A 167 21.88 9.34 5.95
N ALA A 168 21.26 10.07 5.03
CA ALA A 168 19.94 10.68 5.24
C ALA A 168 18.78 9.67 5.24
N VAL A 169 19.01 8.46 4.70
CA VAL A 169 18.02 7.37 4.69
C VAL A 169 17.92 6.74 6.08
N PHE A 170 19.06 6.48 6.72
CA PHE A 170 19.13 5.92 8.08
C PHE A 170 18.51 6.85 9.12
N GLN A 171 18.78 8.16 9.06
CA GLN A 171 18.17 9.15 9.96
C GLN A 171 16.64 9.21 9.86
N ARG A 172 16.06 9.00 8.67
CA ARG A 172 14.60 9.01 8.47
C ARG A 172 13.92 7.68 8.80
N LEU A 173 14.65 6.57 8.72
CA LEU A 173 14.20 5.27 9.21
C LEU A 173 14.26 5.19 10.75
N GLY A 174 14.70 6.24 11.45
CA GLY A 174 14.87 6.23 12.90
C GLY A 174 16.01 5.31 13.36
N LEU A 175 16.84 4.84 12.43
CA LEU A 175 18.05 4.10 12.72
C LEU A 175 19.12 5.13 13.08
N GLU A 176 19.11 5.56 14.34
CA GLU A 176 20.30 6.17 14.92
C GLU A 176 21.46 5.20 14.72
N THR A 177 22.52 5.66 14.06
CA THR A 177 23.76 4.91 13.98
C THR A 177 24.18 4.58 15.39
N ILE A 178 24.14 3.29 15.77
CA ILE A 178 24.62 2.79 17.05
C ILE A 178 26.03 3.33 17.20
N THR A 179 26.16 4.37 18.01
CA THR A 179 27.43 5.01 18.24
C THR A 179 28.11 4.13 19.27
N MET A 180 29.30 3.61 18.95
CA MET A 180 30.10 2.72 19.83
C MET A 180 30.29 3.24 21.27
N ARG A 181 29.92 4.49 21.54
CA ARG A 181 29.82 5.10 22.88
C ARG A 181 28.65 4.64 23.75
N GLN A 182 27.68 3.88 23.22
CA GLN A 182 26.57 3.32 24.00
C GLN A 182 26.79 1.85 24.39
N VAL A 183 27.87 1.23 23.89
CA VAL A 183 28.23 -0.17 24.18
C VAL A 183 29.48 -0.26 25.09
N MET A 184 30.07 0.87 25.46
CA MET A 184 31.20 0.95 26.40
C MET A 184 30.80 1.77 27.63
#